data_AF-C0CVC3-F1
#
_entry.id   AF-C0CVC3-F1
#
_cell.length_a   1.000
_cell.length_b   1.000
_cell.length_c   1.000
_cell.angle_alpha   90.00
_cell.angle_beta   90.00
_cell.angle_gamma   90.00
#
_symmetry.space_group_name_H-M   'P 1'
#
loop_
_entity.id
_entity.type
_entity.pdbx_description
1 polymer ?
#
loop_
_entity_poly.entity_id
_entity_poly.type
_entity_poly.pdbx_seq_one_letter_code
_entity_poly.pdbx_strand_id
1 'polypeptide(L)'
;MSELKTIIRFVELMAGQGFPCLFHLMTGLYCPGCGGTRAVRALLRGDLAMSFQYHPLVLYMAAVILAEAVSFGIARATKNPRWFLGHVLGFVYIGVGIILANWMFKNYMLVFRGIDLIPLWPY
;
A
#
# COMPACT_ATOMS: atom_id res chain seq x y z
N MET A 1 -34.49 -5.29 6.52
CA MET A 1 -33.81 -3.99 6.71
C MET A 1 -32.30 -4.12 6.92
N SER A 2 -31.82 -5.20 7.56
CA SER A 2 -30.40 -5.57 7.63
C SER A 2 -29.79 -5.83 6.25
N GLU A 3 -30.40 -6.70 5.45
CA GLU A 3 -29.92 -7.09 4.11
C GLU A 3 -29.76 -5.89 3.17
N LEU A 4 -30.71 -4.97 3.19
CA LEU A 4 -30.68 -3.76 2.34
C LEU A 4 -29.56 -2.80 2.77
N LYS A 5 -29.28 -2.67 4.08
CA LYS A 5 -28.13 -1.91 4.57
C LYS A 5 -26.81 -2.58 4.21
N THR A 6 -26.76 -3.91 4.23
CA THR A 6 -25.61 -4.69 3.76
C THR A 6 -25.36 -4.45 2.28
N ILE A 7 -26.40 -4.46 1.45
CA ILE A 7 -26.31 -4.22 0.00
C ILE A 7 -25.88 -2.78 -0.30
N ILE A 8 -26.49 -1.77 0.34
CA ILE A 8 -26.12 -0.36 0.14
C ILE A 8 -24.68 -0.12 0.57
N ARG A 9 -24.27 -0.68 1.71
CA ARG A 9 -22.89 -0.63 2.18
C ARG A 9 -21.95 -1.31 1.18
N PHE A 10 -22.32 -2.47 0.64
CA PHE A 10 -21.54 -3.14 -0.42
C PHE A 10 -21.36 -2.26 -1.67
N VAL A 11 -22.42 -1.57 -2.09
CA VAL A 11 -22.40 -0.69 -3.28
C VAL A 11 -21.56 0.57 -3.03
N GLU A 12 -21.65 1.20 -1.85
CA GLU A 12 -20.81 2.34 -1.47
C GLU A 12 -19.33 1.97 -1.38
N LEU A 13 -19.05 0.78 -0.84
CA LEU A 13 -17.70 0.22 -0.76
C LEU A 13 -17.12 -0.01 -2.16
N MET A 14 -17.92 -0.56 -3.08
CA MET A 14 -17.53 -0.76 -4.48
C MET A 14 -17.31 0.56 -5.23
N ALA A 15 -18.17 1.57 -5.02
CA ALA A 15 -18.11 2.85 -5.71
C ALA A 15 -16.95 3.74 -5.21
N GLY A 16 -16.64 3.71 -3.91
CA GLY A 16 -15.61 4.56 -3.34
C GLY A 16 -14.17 4.05 -3.52
N GLN A 17 -13.98 2.81 -4.01
CA GLN A 17 -12.66 2.25 -4.31
C GLN A 17 -12.01 2.84 -5.57
N GLY A 18 -12.68 3.72 -6.33
CA GLY A 18 -12.27 4.07 -7.70
C GLY A 18 -12.53 2.90 -8.65
N PHE A 19 -12.08 2.97 -9.92
CA PHE A 19 -12.28 1.92 -10.93
C PHE A 19 -12.19 0.52 -10.29
N PRO A 20 -13.29 -0.24 -10.22
CA PRO A 20 -13.33 -1.45 -9.43
C PRO A 20 -12.28 -2.40 -9.98
N CYS A 21 -11.31 -2.78 -9.14
CA CYS A 21 -10.32 -3.77 -9.53
C CYS A 21 -11.07 -5.00 -10.04
N LEU A 22 -10.83 -5.40 -11.30
CA LEU A 22 -11.50 -6.56 -11.90
C LEU A 22 -11.38 -7.80 -11.01
N PHE A 23 -10.26 -7.92 -10.29
CA PHE A 23 -10.03 -8.95 -9.28
C PHE A 23 -11.03 -8.91 -8.12
N HIS A 24 -11.30 -7.73 -7.57
CA HIS A 24 -12.30 -7.55 -6.51
C HIS A 24 -13.71 -7.79 -7.03
N LEU A 25 -14.00 -7.40 -8.28
CA LEU A 25 -15.30 -7.66 -8.90
C LEU A 25 -15.55 -9.15 -9.13
N MET A 26 -14.51 -9.91 -9.51
CA MET A 26 -14.64 -11.35 -9.77
C MET A 26 -14.56 -12.23 -8.52
N THR A 27 -13.77 -11.84 -7.51
CA THR A 27 -13.50 -12.69 -6.33
C THR A 27 -14.08 -12.15 -5.03
N GLY A 28 -14.51 -10.89 -5.01
CA GLY A 28 -14.89 -10.19 -3.78
C GLY A 28 -13.72 -9.89 -2.84
N LEU A 29 -12.48 -10.26 -3.18
CA LEU A 29 -11.30 -10.12 -2.33
C LEU A 29 -10.43 -8.93 -2.73
N TYR A 30 -9.60 -8.46 -1.80
CA TYR A 30 -8.59 -7.44 -2.10
C TYR A 30 -7.40 -8.04 -2.84
N CYS A 31 -6.93 -7.31 -3.85
CA CYS A 31 -5.67 -7.59 -4.53
C CYS A 31 -4.46 -7.14 -3.70
N PRO A 32 -3.26 -7.74 -3.87
CA PRO A 32 -2.08 -7.39 -3.08
C PRO A 32 -1.59 -5.95 -3.29
N GLY A 33 -1.97 -5.30 -4.39
CA GLY A 33 -1.66 -3.89 -4.68
C GLY A 33 -2.80 -2.90 -4.39
N CYS A 34 -3.90 -3.35 -3.80
CA CYS A 34 -5.11 -2.54 -3.65
C CYS A 34 -4.88 -1.39 -2.66
N GLY A 35 -5.05 -0.16 -3.15
CA GLY A 35 -4.78 1.09 -2.42
C GLY A 35 -3.40 1.70 -2.69
N GLY A 36 -2.52 1.07 -3.49
CA GLY A 36 -1.19 1.61 -3.80
C GLY A 36 -1.22 2.98 -4.47
N THR A 37 -2.09 3.17 -5.47
CA THR A 37 -2.24 4.47 -6.16
C THR A 37 -2.76 5.57 -5.21
N ARG A 38 -3.62 5.23 -4.25
CA ARG A 38 -4.09 6.16 -3.21
C ARG A 38 -2.97 6.49 -2.22
N ALA A 39 -2.18 5.50 -1.82
CA ALA A 39 -1.03 5.71 -0.94
C ALA A 39 0.01 6.64 -1.58
N VAL A 40 0.31 6.49 -2.88
CA VAL A 40 1.19 7.41 -3.62
C VAL A 40 0.58 8.82 -3.67
N ARG A 41 -0.72 8.94 -3.94
CA ARG A 41 -1.40 10.24 -3.94
C ARG A 41 -1.37 10.94 -2.57
N ALA A 42 -1.54 10.19 -1.48
CA ALA A 42 -1.40 10.71 -0.11
C ALA A 42 0.03 11.16 0.18
N LEU A 43 1.02 10.37 -0.24
CA LEU A 43 2.43 10.72 -0.09
C LEU A 43 2.76 12.03 -0.84
N LEU A 44 2.27 12.19 -2.07
CA LEU A 44 2.47 13.41 -2.86
C LEU A 44 1.77 14.64 -2.27
N ARG A 45 0.70 14.46 -1.49
CA ARG A 45 0.07 15.54 -0.71
C ARG A 45 0.77 15.83 0.62
N GLY A 46 1.77 15.04 1.00
CA GLY A 46 2.47 15.15 2.29
C GLY A 46 1.75 14.46 3.45
N ASP A 47 0.68 13.71 3.19
CA ASP A 47 -0.06 13.00 4.23
C ASP A 47 0.49 11.58 4.43
N LEU A 48 1.50 11.50 5.29
CA LEU A 48 2.19 10.25 5.62
C LEU A 48 1.28 9.28 6.38
N ALA A 49 0.39 9.80 7.23
CA ALA A 49 -0.53 8.98 8.03
C ALA A 49 -1.54 8.26 7.12
N MET A 50 -2.15 8.99 6.18
CA MET A 50 -3.04 8.39 5.19
C MET A 50 -2.30 7.45 4.25
N SER A 51 -1.08 7.81 3.83
CA SER A 51 -0.26 6.93 2.97
C SER A 51 0.02 5.58 3.64
N PHE A 52 0.34 5.58 4.94
CA PHE A 52 0.56 4.36 5.73
C PHE A 52 -0.70 3.49 5.82
N GLN A 53 -1.85 4.11 6.09
CA GLN A 53 -3.13 3.40 6.14
C GLN A 53 -3.49 2.77 4.80
N TYR A 54 -3.21 3.46 3.69
CA TYR A 54 -3.50 2.93 2.36
C TYR A 54 -2.58 1.77 1.97
N HIS A 55 -1.26 1.98 2.00
CA HIS A 55 -0.31 0.93 1.66
C HIS A 55 1.09 1.24 2.23
N PRO A 56 1.55 0.50 3.26
CA PRO A 56 2.84 0.75 3.91
C PRO A 56 4.05 0.53 2.98
N LEU A 57 3.87 -0.21 1.88
CA LEU A 57 4.89 -0.41 0.85
C LEU A 57 5.37 0.91 0.24
N VAL A 58 4.46 1.87 0.05
CA VAL A 58 4.80 3.15 -0.61
C VAL A 58 5.75 3.96 0.27
N LEU A 59 5.52 3.96 1.59
CA LEU A 59 6.43 4.59 2.54
C LEU A 59 7.77 3.85 2.65
N TYR A 60 7.74 2.52 2.65
CA TYR A 60 8.95 1.72 2.64
C TYR A 60 9.82 2.02 1.42
N MET A 61 9.24 2.04 0.22
CA MET A 61 9.95 2.40 -1.02
C MET A 61 10.53 3.82 -0.97
N ALA A 62 9.76 4.78 -0.45
CA ALA A 62 10.23 6.16 -0.28
C ALA A 62 11.45 6.23 0.68
N ALA A 63 11.42 5.48 1.78
CA ALA A 63 12.54 5.41 2.73
C ALA A 63 13.80 4.76 2.12
N VAL A 64 13.64 3.68 1.35
CA VAL A 64 14.76 3.02 0.66
C VAL A 64 15.41 3.96 -0.36
N ILE A 65 14.62 4.65 -1.18
CA ILE A 65 15.13 5.61 -2.16
C ILE A 65 15.90 6.74 -1.47
N LEU A 66 15.39 7.28 -0.36
CA LEU A 66 16.09 8.31 0.42
C LEU A 66 17.40 7.78 1.00
N ALA A 67 17.41 6.57 1.56
CA ALA A 67 18.62 5.95 2.11
C ALA A 67 19.69 5.73 1.03
N GLU A 68 19.29 5.27 -0.16
CA GLU A 68 20.20 5.11 -1.30
C GLU A 68 20.71 6.46 -1.82
N ALA A 69 19.86 7.49 -1.91
CA ALA A 69 20.26 8.83 -2.34
C ALA A 69 21.27 9.47 -1.37
N VAL A 70 21.05 9.31 -0.06
CA VAL A 70 21.99 9.76 0.99
C VAL A 70 23.30 8.99 0.89
N SER A 71 23.22 7.66 0.76
CA SER A 71 24.41 6.80 0.62
C SER A 71 25.21 7.18 -0.63
N PHE A 72 24.54 7.48 -1.75
CA PHE A 72 25.16 7.93 -2.98
C PHE A 72 25.81 9.32 -2.82
N GLY A 73 25.15 10.26 -2.15
CA GLY A 73 25.71 11.58 -1.84
C GLY A 73 26.96 11.49 -0.97
N ILE A 74 26.92 10.66 0.08
CA ILE A 74 28.07 10.42 0.97
C ILE A 74 29.19 9.71 0.21
N ALA A 75 28.89 8.68 -0.58
CA ALA A 75 29.88 7.94 -1.37
C ALA A 75 30.57 8.85 -2.40
N ARG A 76 29.83 9.78 -3.02
CA ARG A 76 30.39 10.79 -3.92
C ARG A 76 31.29 11.79 -3.17
N ALA A 77 30.93 12.18 -1.95
CA ALA A 77 31.75 13.06 -1.11
C ALA A 77 33.02 12.37 -0.58
N THR A 78 32.95 11.08 -0.23
CA THR A 78 34.07 10.31 0.34
C THR A 78 34.90 9.52 -0.69
N LYS A 79 34.52 9.55 -1.99
CA LYS A 79 35.15 8.79 -3.09
C LYS A 79 35.28 7.28 -2.82
N ASN A 80 34.50 6.72 -1.90
CA ASN A 80 34.59 5.33 -1.48
C ASN A 80 33.34 4.55 -1.95
N PRO A 81 33.44 3.68 -2.97
CA PRO A 81 32.28 3.00 -3.56
C PRO A 81 31.76 1.81 -2.74
N ARG A 82 32.26 1.58 -1.53
CA ARG A 82 32.01 0.38 -0.72
C ARG A 82 30.61 0.25 -0.10
N TRP A 83 29.79 1.30 -0.14
CA TRP A 83 28.42 1.28 0.42
C TRP A 83 27.36 0.86 -0.58
N PHE A 84 27.73 0.68 -1.85
CA PHE A 84 26.81 0.31 -2.90
C PHE A 84 26.84 -1.22 -3.08
N LEU A 85 25.66 -1.81 -3.25
CA LEU A 85 25.42 -2.97 -4.14
C LEU A 85 25.23 -4.39 -3.57
N GLY A 86 24.81 -4.56 -2.31
CA GLY A 86 24.48 -5.90 -1.77
C GLY A 86 23.02 -6.16 -1.40
N HIS A 87 22.28 -5.13 -0.98
CA HIS A 87 21.05 -5.34 -0.21
C HIS A 87 19.75 -5.25 -1.01
N VAL A 88 19.82 -5.06 -2.34
CA VAL A 88 18.65 -4.98 -3.22
C VAL A 88 17.76 -6.21 -3.07
N LEU A 89 18.35 -7.40 -3.07
CA LEU A 89 17.61 -8.64 -2.89
C LEU A 89 16.90 -8.69 -1.53
N GLY A 90 17.58 -8.25 -0.46
CA GLY A 90 16.99 -8.14 0.88
C GLY A 90 15.83 -7.15 0.92
N PHE A 91 15.99 -5.96 0.31
CA PHE A 91 14.93 -4.96 0.25
C PHE A 91 13.71 -5.44 -0.53
N VAL A 92 13.94 -6.18 -1.62
CA VAL A 92 12.87 -6.80 -2.42
C VAL A 92 12.15 -7.85 -1.61
N TYR A 93 12.85 -8.75 -0.91
CA TYR A 93 12.21 -9.74 -0.04
C TYR A 93 11.39 -9.11 1.09
N ILE A 94 11.91 -8.05 1.73
CA ILE A 94 11.16 -7.29 2.74
C ILE A 94 9.92 -6.65 2.13
N GLY A 95 10.03 -6.04 0.95
CA GLY A 95 8.91 -5.45 0.23
C GLY A 95 7.82 -6.48 -0.10
N VAL A 96 8.20 -7.66 -0.59
CA VAL A 96 7.28 -8.78 -0.83
C VAL A 96 6.61 -9.23 0.47
N GLY A 97 7.37 -9.33 1.56
CA GLY A 97 6.83 -9.64 2.89
C GLY A 97 5.78 -8.62 3.35
N ILE A 98 6.04 -7.32 3.16
CA ILE A 98 5.10 -6.24 3.48
C ILE A 98 3.83 -6.33 2.63
N ILE A 99 3.96 -6.62 1.33
CA ILE A 99 2.81 -6.80 0.42
C ILE A 99 1.95 -7.96 0.89
N LEU A 100 2.55 -9.13 1.13
CA LEU A 100 1.83 -10.32 1.56
C LEU A 100 1.18 -10.11 2.92
N ALA A 101 1.87 -9.50 3.88
CA ALA A 101 1.31 -9.17 5.19
C ALA A 101 0.11 -8.22 5.07
N ASN A 102 0.22 -7.16 4.27
CA ASN A 102 -0.87 -6.20 4.05
C ASN A 102 -2.06 -6.85 3.36
N TRP A 103 -1.81 -7.70 2.36
CA TRP A 103 -2.82 -8.45 1.63
C TRP A 103 -3.56 -9.44 2.53
N MET A 104 -2.82 -10.24 3.31
CA MET A 104 -3.37 -11.19 4.28
C MET A 104 -4.22 -10.48 5.32
N PHE A 105 -3.73 -9.37 5.88
CA PHE A 105 -4.44 -8.60 6.90
C PHE A 105 -5.75 -7.98 6.37
N LYS A 106 -5.71 -7.37 5.18
CA LYS A 106 -6.90 -6.78 4.55
C LYS A 106 -7.93 -7.85 4.17
N ASN A 107 -7.51 -8.97 3.59
CA ASN A 107 -8.44 -10.05 3.25
C ASN A 107 -8.98 -10.76 4.50
N TYR A 108 -8.17 -10.92 5.55
CA TYR A 108 -8.64 -11.45 6.82
C TYR A 108 -9.74 -10.58 7.42
N MET A 109 -9.55 -9.26 7.46
CA MET A 109 -10.58 -8.35 7.97
C MET A 109 -11.81 -8.24 7.07
N LEU A 110 -11.64 -8.36 5.76
CA LEU A 110 -12.78 -8.40 4.86
C LEU A 110 -13.63 -9.67 5.10
N VAL A 111 -12.99 -10.85 5.16
CA VAL A 111 -13.69 -12.14 5.28
C VAL A 111 -14.28 -12.37 6.67
N PHE A 112 -13.53 -12.05 7.73
CA PHE A 112 -13.95 -12.34 9.11
C PHE A 112 -14.67 -11.19 9.80
N ARG A 113 -14.37 -9.93 9.45
CA ARG A 113 -14.98 -8.75 10.09
C ARG A 113 -15.98 -8.02 9.20
N GLY A 114 -15.96 -8.23 7.88
CA GLY A 114 -16.79 -7.47 6.93
C GLY A 114 -16.50 -5.97 6.97
N ILE A 115 -15.30 -5.58 7.41
CA ILE A 115 -14.88 -4.19 7.54
C ILE A 115 -13.91 -3.89 6.42
N ASP A 116 -14.25 -2.89 5.62
CA ASP A 116 -13.33 -2.32 4.65
C ASP A 116 -12.34 -1.39 5.32
N LEU A 117 -11.09 -1.82 5.29
CA LEU A 117 -9.98 -1.10 5.92
C LEU A 117 -9.44 0.05 5.08
N ILE A 118 -9.85 0.13 3.81
CA ILE A 118 -9.36 1.17 2.92
C ILE A 118 -10.37 2.32 3.00
N PRO A 119 -10.05 3.43 3.70
CA PRO A 119 -10.96 4.56 3.76
C PRO A 119 -11.21 5.07 2.35
N LEU A 120 -12.48 5.36 2.05
CA LEU A 120 -12.82 6.08 0.83
C LEU A 120 -12.00 7.37 0.81
N TRP A 121 -11.36 7.64 -0.32
CA TRP A 121 -10.56 8.84 -0.39
C TRP A 121 -11.48 10.06 -0.21
N PRO A 122 -11.14 11.00 0.69
CA PRO A 122 -11.94 12.21 0.88
C PRO A 122 -11.78 13.13 -0.34
N TYR A 123 -12.77 13.09 -1.24
CA TYR A 123 -13.17 14.21 -2.08
C TYR A 123 -14.69 14.17 -2.25
#